data_AF-M7XEH7-F1
#
_entry.id   AF-M7XEH7-F1
#
_cell.length_a   1.000
_cell.length_b   1.000
_cell.length_c   1.000
_cell.angle_alpha   90.00
_cell.angle_beta   90.00
_cell.angle_gamma   90.00
#
_symmetry.space_group_name_H-M   'P 1'
#
loop_
_entity.id
_entity.type
_entity.pdbx_description
1 polymer ?
#
loop_
_entity_poly.entity_id
_entity_poly.type
_entity_poly.pdbx_seq_one_letter_code
_entity_poly.pdbx_strand_id
1 'polypeptide(L)'
;MNTILFVTGPVGVGKTTFIAKHFAKREGYFVLDLCRISQDLFGTMAAFGDDRLADIYNQATEEAMDALMEDKVLVVEYSLSGYDDEFVALVKAAKSNGFRVEIDQITADKDLASARLLDRRGAEDFLPFDRVKEDLLEILTGIIECMAYNHDWERVCHLSGPGVSVDFFKAEQGGRSTYFFVTEEKKYFVFDQRRDDAELDNVEIVHRYGSFREALAALQEKIPLVGLYPSHIKDGYLKAVKDAYQKYLSASPVIPAKDWEIFLN
;
A
#
# COMPACT_ATOMS: atom_id res chain seq x y z
N MET A 1 -12.82 -6.88 -0.96
CA MET A 1 -12.54 -6.81 0.50
C MET A 1 -11.29 -7.61 0.73
N ASN A 2 -10.22 -6.92 1.14
CA ASN A 2 -8.89 -7.49 1.17
C ASN A 2 -8.74 -8.53 2.27
N THR A 3 -7.98 -9.59 2.00
CA THR A 3 -7.81 -10.71 2.94
C THR A 3 -6.33 -10.97 3.21
N ILE A 4 -5.96 -11.07 4.48
CA ILE A 4 -4.65 -11.53 4.93
C ILE A 4 -4.82 -12.90 5.60
N LEU A 5 -4.12 -13.91 5.08
CA LEU A 5 -4.06 -15.25 5.65
C LEU A 5 -2.69 -15.45 6.32
N PHE A 6 -2.69 -15.54 7.64
CA PHE A 6 -1.50 -15.88 8.40
C PHE A 6 -1.38 -17.40 8.55
N VAL A 7 -0.32 -17.99 8.01
CA VAL A 7 0.07 -19.37 8.27
C VAL A 7 1.07 -19.36 9.41
N THR A 8 0.62 -19.78 10.59
CA THR A 8 1.32 -19.63 11.86
C THR A 8 1.80 -20.95 12.44
N GLY A 9 2.74 -20.88 13.38
CA GLY A 9 3.23 -22.02 14.15
C GLY A 9 4.72 -21.94 14.46
N PRO A 10 5.24 -22.81 15.34
CA PRO A 10 6.66 -22.83 15.68
C PRO A 10 7.57 -23.09 14.46
N VAL A 11 8.87 -22.82 14.59
CA VAL A 11 9.84 -23.17 13.54
C VAL A 11 9.90 -24.71 13.40
N GLY A 12 10.08 -25.22 12.17
CA GLY A 12 10.23 -26.66 11.90
C GLY A 12 8.93 -27.46 11.71
N VAL A 13 7.76 -26.84 11.95
CA VAL A 13 6.46 -27.54 11.80
C VAL A 13 6.03 -27.74 10.33
N GLY A 14 6.70 -27.10 9.38
CA GLY A 14 6.46 -27.27 7.95
C GLY A 14 5.56 -26.21 7.29
N LYS A 15 5.48 -24.99 7.87
CA LYS A 15 4.69 -23.86 7.35
C LYS A 15 5.05 -23.53 5.90
N THR A 16 6.33 -23.34 5.59
CA THR A 16 6.79 -23.04 4.22
C THR A 16 6.39 -24.12 3.22
N THR A 17 6.50 -25.40 3.60
CA THR A 17 6.05 -26.53 2.76
C THR A 17 4.53 -26.53 2.56
N PHE A 18 3.77 -26.20 3.60
CA PHE A 18 2.32 -26.06 3.51
C PHE A 18 1.95 -24.93 2.54
N ILE A 19 2.57 -23.75 2.67
CA ILE A 19 2.34 -22.61 1.80
C ILE A 19 2.67 -22.94 0.33
N ALA A 20 3.83 -23.56 0.10
CA ALA A 20 4.26 -23.97 -1.24
C ALA A 20 3.26 -24.92 -1.92
N LYS A 21 2.64 -25.82 -1.16
CA LYS A 21 1.67 -26.81 -1.69
C LYS A 21 0.27 -26.23 -1.90
N HIS A 22 -0.15 -25.32 -1.03
CA HIS A 22 -1.53 -24.88 -0.95
C HIS A 22 -1.80 -23.50 -1.56
N PHE A 23 -0.79 -22.64 -1.67
CA PHE A 23 -0.99 -21.25 -2.12
C PHE A 23 0.01 -20.80 -3.19
N ALA A 24 1.27 -21.27 -3.15
CA ALA A 24 2.25 -20.83 -4.12
C ALA A 24 1.83 -21.18 -5.57
N LYS A 25 1.98 -20.20 -6.46
CA LYS A 25 1.63 -20.29 -7.89
C LYS A 25 0.13 -20.54 -8.18
N ARG A 26 -0.75 -20.35 -7.20
CA ARG A 26 -2.20 -20.42 -7.42
C ARG A 26 -2.75 -19.04 -7.74
N GLU A 27 -3.61 -18.97 -8.74
CA GLU A 27 -4.37 -17.78 -9.07
C GLU A 27 -5.24 -17.38 -7.86
N GLY A 28 -5.25 -16.09 -7.52
CA GLY A 28 -5.96 -15.55 -6.35
C GLY A 28 -5.16 -15.49 -5.04
N TYR A 29 -3.90 -15.95 -5.01
CA TYR A 29 -3.03 -15.86 -3.83
C TYR A 29 -1.71 -15.17 -4.17
N PHE A 30 -1.20 -14.38 -3.23
CA PHE A 30 0.15 -13.85 -3.26
C PHE A 30 0.86 -14.22 -1.95
N VAL A 31 2.02 -14.88 -2.05
CA VAL A 31 2.81 -15.29 -0.88
C VAL A 31 3.87 -14.24 -0.63
N LEU A 32 3.77 -13.54 0.51
CA LEU A 32 4.77 -12.58 0.96
C LEU A 32 5.95 -13.35 1.56
N ASP A 33 7.03 -13.44 0.78
CA ASP A 33 8.24 -14.18 1.13
C ASP A 33 9.45 -13.27 0.93
N LEU A 34 9.90 -12.63 2.02
CA LEU A 34 11.05 -11.71 1.98
C LEU A 34 12.34 -12.42 1.59
N CYS A 35 12.48 -13.70 1.96
CA CYS A 35 13.63 -14.51 1.62
C CYS A 35 13.67 -14.74 0.10
N ARG A 36 12.54 -15.12 -0.51
CA ARG A 36 12.43 -15.23 -1.97
C ARG A 36 12.76 -13.91 -2.66
N ILE A 37 12.21 -12.79 -2.19
CA ILE A 37 12.47 -11.47 -2.75
C ILE A 37 13.96 -11.12 -2.68
N SER A 38 14.60 -11.38 -1.54
CA SER A 38 16.05 -11.18 -1.36
C SER A 38 16.88 -12.00 -2.36
N GLN A 39 16.50 -13.26 -2.60
CA GLN A 39 17.13 -14.12 -3.60
C GLN A 39 16.88 -13.64 -5.04
N ASP A 40 15.66 -13.21 -5.34
CA ASP A 40 15.31 -12.73 -6.68
C ASP A 40 16.07 -11.43 -7.02
N LEU A 41 16.24 -10.53 -6.04
CA LEU A 41 16.96 -9.25 -6.22
C LEU A 41 18.49 -9.42 -6.19
N PHE A 42 19.03 -10.21 -5.27
CA PHE A 42 20.46 -10.21 -4.95
C PHE A 42 21.14 -11.58 -5.05
N GLY A 43 20.38 -12.66 -5.26
CA GLY A 43 20.89 -14.03 -5.25
C GLY A 43 21.43 -14.47 -3.88
N THR A 44 21.08 -13.77 -2.79
CA THR A 44 21.62 -14.03 -1.46
C THR A 44 20.70 -13.52 -0.36
N MET A 45 20.70 -14.20 0.79
CA MET A 45 20.04 -13.71 2.02
C MET A 45 20.94 -12.78 2.85
N ALA A 46 22.18 -12.53 2.43
CA ALA A 46 23.08 -11.63 3.16
C ALA A 46 22.57 -10.18 3.22
N ALA A 47 21.68 -9.81 2.29
CA ALA A 47 21.07 -8.48 2.22
C ALA A 47 20.20 -8.12 3.44
N PHE A 48 19.79 -9.09 4.26
CA PHE A 48 19.12 -8.82 5.55
C PHE A 48 20.05 -8.21 6.61
N GLY A 49 21.37 -8.16 6.36
CA GLY A 49 22.35 -7.62 7.30
C GLY A 49 23.04 -6.34 6.86
N ASP A 50 22.61 -5.71 5.77
CA ASP A 50 23.23 -4.49 5.23
C ASP A 50 22.20 -3.54 4.59
N ASP A 51 22.70 -2.46 3.97
CA ASP A 51 21.89 -1.35 3.44
C ASP A 51 20.88 -1.77 2.35
N ARG A 52 21.02 -2.99 1.79
CA ARG A 52 20.11 -3.53 0.75
C ARG A 52 18.77 -4.02 1.31
N LEU A 53 18.61 -4.06 2.63
CA LEU A 53 17.35 -4.43 3.28
C LEU A 53 16.19 -3.54 2.81
N ALA A 54 16.44 -2.25 2.60
CA ALA A 54 15.44 -1.30 2.14
C ALA A 54 14.85 -1.67 0.76
N ASP A 55 15.67 -2.21 -0.14
CA ASP A 55 15.21 -2.65 -1.47
C ASP A 55 14.28 -3.87 -1.37
N ILE A 56 14.56 -4.78 -0.43
CA ILE A 56 13.69 -5.93 -0.13
C ILE A 56 12.34 -5.42 0.38
N TYR A 57 12.34 -4.42 1.27
CA TYR A 57 11.12 -3.86 1.85
C TYR A 57 10.25 -3.18 0.81
N ASN A 58 10.86 -2.35 -0.03
CA ASN A 58 10.18 -1.63 -1.10
C ASN A 58 9.54 -2.62 -2.08
N GLN A 59 10.30 -3.61 -2.56
CA GLN A 59 9.79 -4.63 -3.47
C GLN A 59 8.66 -5.47 -2.83
N ALA A 60 8.84 -5.87 -1.57
CA ALA A 60 7.83 -6.63 -0.84
C ALA A 60 6.53 -5.86 -0.63
N THR A 61 6.64 -4.56 -0.34
CA THR A 61 5.50 -3.66 -0.19
C THR A 61 4.78 -3.48 -1.52
N GLU A 62 5.51 -3.19 -2.60
CA GLU A 62 4.96 -3.02 -3.95
C GLU A 62 4.19 -4.27 -4.41
N GLU A 63 4.83 -5.44 -4.40
CA GLU A 63 4.20 -6.68 -4.87
C GLU A 63 2.96 -7.04 -4.03
N ALA A 64 3.00 -6.81 -2.72
CA ALA A 64 1.86 -7.08 -1.84
C ALA A 64 0.71 -6.10 -2.06
N MET A 65 1.00 -4.81 -2.26
CA MET A 65 0.00 -3.79 -2.54
C MET A 65 -0.70 -4.07 -3.87
N ASP A 66 0.06 -4.37 -4.92
CA ASP A 66 -0.48 -4.74 -6.23
C ASP A 66 -1.36 -5.99 -6.14
N ALA A 67 -0.89 -7.02 -5.44
CA ALA A 67 -1.69 -8.22 -5.22
C ALA A 67 -3.01 -7.94 -4.51
N LEU A 68 -3.00 -7.09 -3.49
CA LEU A 68 -4.21 -6.69 -2.76
C LEU A 68 -5.15 -5.84 -3.62
N MET A 69 -4.63 -4.99 -4.51
CA MET A 69 -5.43 -4.22 -5.47
C MET A 69 -6.06 -5.11 -6.55
N GLU A 70 -5.43 -6.24 -6.88
CA GLU A 70 -5.98 -7.29 -7.76
C GLU A 70 -6.91 -8.28 -7.03
N ASP A 71 -7.40 -7.94 -5.82
CA ASP A 71 -8.26 -8.79 -4.98
C ASP A 71 -7.65 -10.17 -4.61
N LYS A 72 -6.32 -10.33 -4.65
CA LYS A 72 -5.65 -11.55 -4.20
C LYS A 72 -5.60 -11.63 -2.67
N VAL A 73 -5.56 -12.86 -2.16
CA VAL A 73 -5.30 -13.12 -0.74
C VAL A 73 -3.80 -13.01 -0.47
N LEU A 74 -3.43 -12.11 0.46
CA LEU A 74 -2.06 -11.99 0.94
C LEU A 74 -1.78 -13.11 1.96
N VAL A 75 -0.93 -14.05 1.59
CA VAL A 75 -0.52 -15.18 2.44
C VAL A 75 0.81 -14.87 3.10
N VAL A 76 0.83 -14.92 4.43
CA VAL A 76 1.97 -14.54 5.26
C VAL A 76 2.38 -15.75 6.11
N GLU A 77 3.62 -16.22 5.95
CA GLU A 77 4.20 -17.13 6.93
C GLU A 77 4.55 -16.33 8.19
N TYR A 78 4.17 -16.80 9.38
CA TYR A 78 4.53 -16.14 10.63
C TYR A 78 4.96 -17.15 11.70
N SER A 79 6.12 -16.95 12.32
CA SER A 79 6.56 -17.80 13.43
C SER A 79 5.85 -17.41 14.71
N LEU A 80 5.09 -18.34 15.30
CA LEU A 80 4.37 -18.13 16.54
C LEU A 80 4.67 -19.28 17.51
N SER A 81 5.45 -18.99 18.55
CA SER A 81 5.80 -19.93 19.62
C SER A 81 5.27 -19.45 20.96
N GLY A 82 3.94 -19.40 21.09
CA GLY A 82 3.26 -18.91 22.29
C GLY A 82 2.49 -17.62 22.05
N TYR A 83 2.29 -16.86 23.12
CA TYR A 83 1.61 -15.57 23.06
C TYR A 83 2.56 -14.49 22.53
N ASP A 84 2.06 -13.64 21.63
CA ASP A 84 2.82 -12.61 20.93
C ASP A 84 1.96 -11.35 20.83
N ASP A 85 2.29 -10.32 21.62
CA ASP A 85 1.55 -9.06 21.67
C ASP A 85 1.60 -8.29 20.35
N GLU A 86 2.71 -8.36 19.63
CA GLU A 86 2.91 -7.64 18.36
C GLU A 86 2.03 -8.25 17.27
N PHE A 87 1.98 -9.58 17.19
CA PHE A 87 1.08 -10.27 16.28
C PHE A 87 -0.40 -9.95 16.58
N VAL A 88 -0.78 -9.93 17.85
CA VAL A 88 -2.14 -9.57 18.27
C VAL A 88 -2.47 -8.13 17.90
N ALA A 89 -1.52 -7.20 18.07
CA ALA A 89 -1.68 -5.81 17.68
C ALA A 89 -1.84 -5.67 16.16
N LEU A 90 -1.02 -6.37 15.36
CA LEU A 90 -1.11 -6.39 13.90
C LEU A 90 -2.47 -6.93 13.43
N VAL A 91 -2.93 -8.05 13.98
CA VAL A 91 -4.24 -8.63 13.63
C VAL A 91 -5.38 -7.68 13.96
N LYS A 92 -5.32 -6.97 15.10
CA LYS A 92 -6.30 -5.95 15.46
C LYS A 92 -6.25 -4.78 14.49
N ALA A 93 -5.06 -4.27 14.16
CA ALA A 93 -4.88 -3.17 13.22
C ALA A 93 -5.43 -3.53 11.82
N ALA A 94 -5.11 -4.71 11.29
CA ALA A 94 -5.64 -5.19 10.01
C ALA A 94 -7.18 -5.21 10.00
N LYS A 95 -7.80 -5.82 11.03
CA LYS A 95 -9.26 -5.87 11.15
C LYS A 95 -9.90 -4.50 11.27
N SER A 96 -9.30 -3.60 12.07
CA SER A 96 -9.76 -2.21 12.22
C SER A 96 -9.70 -1.42 10.92
N ASN A 97 -8.77 -1.78 10.01
CA ASN A 97 -8.61 -1.17 8.70
C ASN A 97 -9.36 -1.94 7.58
N GLY A 98 -10.37 -2.74 7.94
CA GLY A 98 -11.28 -3.35 6.97
C GLY A 98 -10.77 -4.62 6.29
N PHE A 99 -9.64 -5.18 6.72
CA PHE A 99 -9.18 -6.47 6.23
C PHE A 99 -9.93 -7.63 6.87
N ARG A 100 -10.25 -8.65 6.06
CA ARG A 100 -10.53 -9.98 6.56
C ARG A 100 -9.21 -10.61 6.98
N VAL A 101 -9.14 -11.11 8.21
CA VAL A 101 -7.94 -11.80 8.71
C VAL A 101 -8.28 -13.25 9.01
N GLU A 102 -7.53 -14.15 8.40
CA GLU A 102 -7.58 -15.59 8.61
C GLU A 102 -6.27 -16.09 9.22
N ILE A 103 -6.35 -17.11 10.07
CA ILE A 103 -5.19 -17.66 10.77
C ILE A 103 -5.25 -19.18 10.68
N ASP A 104 -4.30 -19.75 9.96
CA ASP A 104 -4.07 -21.20 9.90
C ASP A 104 -2.91 -21.56 10.82
N GLN A 105 -3.17 -22.36 11.85
CA GLN A 105 -2.13 -22.79 12.78
C GLN A 105 -1.61 -24.19 12.43
N ILE A 106 -0.36 -24.26 12.00
CA ILE A 106 0.33 -25.51 11.70
C ILE A 106 1.01 -26.02 12.96
N THR A 107 0.70 -27.26 13.33
CA THR A 107 1.27 -27.93 14.49
C THR A 107 1.95 -29.22 14.07
N ALA A 108 2.98 -29.61 14.81
CA ALA A 108 3.68 -30.88 14.65
C ALA A 108 4.18 -31.33 16.02
N ASP A 109 4.52 -32.62 16.12
CA ASP A 109 5.25 -33.13 17.27
C ASP A 109 6.58 -32.36 17.45
N LYS A 110 6.91 -32.03 18.70
CA LYS A 110 8.07 -31.20 19.05
C LYS A 110 9.38 -31.86 18.64
N ASP A 111 9.51 -33.17 18.79
CA ASP A 111 10.74 -33.90 18.48
C ASP A 111 10.91 -33.97 16.97
N LEU A 112 9.81 -34.16 16.23
CA LEU A 112 9.81 -34.11 14.77
C LEU A 112 10.17 -32.72 14.23
N ALA A 113 9.60 -31.65 14.79
CA ALA A 113 9.93 -30.27 14.40
C ALA A 113 11.40 -29.94 14.68
N SER A 114 11.92 -30.40 15.83
CA SER A 114 13.33 -30.22 16.23
C SER A 114 14.28 -30.98 15.32
N ALA A 115 13.98 -32.24 14.98
CA ALA A 115 14.78 -33.04 14.06
C ALA A 115 14.91 -32.35 12.69
N ARG A 116 13.79 -31.87 12.12
CA ARG A 116 13.78 -31.14 10.85
C ARG A 116 14.62 -29.86 10.88
N LEU A 117 14.65 -29.17 12.01
CA LEU A 117 15.49 -27.98 12.16
C LEU A 117 16.98 -28.35 12.20
N LEU A 118 17.33 -29.41 12.93
CA LEU A 118 18.71 -29.89 13.00
C LEU A 118 19.23 -30.29 11.62
N ASP A 119 18.39 -30.96 10.81
CA ASP A 119 18.76 -31.37 9.45
C ASP A 119 18.98 -30.19 8.48
N ARG A 120 18.38 -29.02 8.78
CA ARG A 120 18.49 -27.80 7.97
C ARG A 120 19.56 -26.83 8.49
N ARG A 121 20.08 -27.03 9.71
CA ARG A 121 21.08 -26.14 10.31
C ARG A 121 22.38 -26.16 9.48
N GLY A 122 22.76 -25.01 8.95
CA GLY A 122 23.99 -24.83 8.17
C GLY A 122 23.79 -24.88 6.66
N ALA A 123 22.57 -25.09 6.18
CA ALA A 123 22.27 -24.88 4.77
C ALA A 123 22.30 -23.37 4.43
N GLU A 124 22.91 -23.02 3.29
CA GLU A 124 23.04 -21.62 2.85
C GLU A 124 21.69 -20.95 2.53
N ASP A 125 20.66 -21.75 2.28
CA ASP A 125 19.28 -21.33 2.02
C ASP A 125 18.41 -21.24 3.29
N PHE A 126 18.99 -21.51 4.47
CA PHE A 126 18.24 -21.54 5.73
C PHE A 126 18.52 -20.29 6.58
N LEU A 127 17.53 -19.39 6.65
CA LEU A 127 17.51 -18.28 7.58
C LEU A 127 16.48 -18.54 8.69
N PRO A 128 16.85 -18.49 9.99
CA PRO A 128 15.89 -18.61 11.07
C PRO A 128 14.87 -17.47 11.00
N PHE A 129 13.58 -17.81 11.00
CA PHE A 129 12.49 -16.85 10.88
C PHE A 129 12.51 -15.75 11.95
N ASP A 130 13.06 -16.04 13.13
CA ASP A 130 13.20 -15.05 14.22
C ASP A 130 14.03 -13.82 13.80
N ARG A 131 14.87 -13.92 12.75
CA ARG A 131 15.62 -12.79 12.20
C ARG A 131 14.85 -11.94 11.20
N VAL A 132 13.74 -12.45 10.67
CA VAL A 132 12.92 -11.80 9.62
C VAL A 132 11.57 -11.36 10.18
N LYS A 133 11.27 -11.75 11.42
CA LYS A 133 9.98 -11.52 12.07
C LYS A 133 9.70 -10.02 12.24
N GLU A 134 10.66 -9.27 12.76
CA GLU A 134 10.53 -7.82 13.00
C GLU A 134 10.36 -7.08 11.67
N ASP A 135 11.20 -7.39 10.69
CA ASP A 135 11.14 -6.87 9.33
C ASP A 135 9.76 -7.10 8.67
N LEU A 136 9.23 -8.33 8.80
CA LEU A 136 7.93 -8.69 8.28
C LEU A 136 6.79 -7.94 8.99
N LEU A 137 6.89 -7.75 10.31
CA LEU A 137 5.91 -6.96 11.07
C LEU A 137 5.89 -5.50 10.60
N GLU A 138 7.05 -4.91 10.37
CA GLU A 138 7.19 -3.53 9.88
C GLU A 138 6.55 -3.37 8.50
N ILE A 139 6.91 -4.23 7.54
CA ILE A 139 6.35 -4.23 6.18
C ILE A 139 4.83 -4.40 6.22
N LEU A 140 4.32 -5.37 6.97
CA LEU A 140 2.88 -5.63 7.05
C LEU A 140 2.12 -4.47 7.68
N THR A 141 2.70 -3.82 8.69
CA THR A 141 2.12 -2.61 9.29
C THR A 141 2.04 -1.50 8.24
N GLY A 142 3.12 -1.28 7.50
CA GLY A 142 3.17 -0.32 6.38
C GLY A 142 2.12 -0.60 5.31
N ILE A 143 1.96 -1.86 4.88
CA ILE A 143 0.95 -2.29 3.90
C ILE A 143 -0.47 -2.03 4.44
N ILE A 144 -0.75 -2.44 5.67
CA ILE A 144 -2.08 -2.26 6.29
C ILE A 144 -2.43 -0.78 6.39
N GLU A 145 -1.49 0.05 6.86
CA GLU A 145 -1.68 1.49 6.96
C GLU A 145 -1.87 2.12 5.58
N CYS A 146 -1.02 1.80 4.59
CA CYS A 146 -1.15 2.30 3.23
C CYS A 146 -2.50 1.92 2.59
N MET A 147 -2.96 0.69 2.77
CA MET A 147 -4.27 0.27 2.26
C MET A 147 -5.42 0.93 3.03
N ALA A 148 -5.31 1.10 4.34
CA ALA A 148 -6.29 1.84 5.13
C ALA A 148 -6.43 3.27 4.62
N TYR A 149 -5.30 3.91 4.33
CA TYR A 149 -5.29 5.22 3.71
C TYR A 149 -5.99 5.16 2.35
N ASN A 150 -5.65 4.22 1.47
CA ASN A 150 -6.22 4.12 0.12
C ASN A 150 -7.71 3.75 0.07
N HIS A 151 -8.24 3.01 1.05
CA HIS A 151 -9.66 2.58 1.09
C HIS A 151 -10.64 3.72 1.43
N ASP A 152 -10.18 4.82 2.03
CA ASP A 152 -11.02 5.97 2.40
C ASP A 152 -11.00 7.10 1.37
N TRP A 153 -10.45 6.86 0.18
CA TRP A 153 -10.30 7.89 -0.85
C TRP A 153 -11.47 7.91 -1.82
N GLU A 154 -12.27 8.96 -1.69
CA GLU A 154 -13.29 9.31 -2.64
C GLU A 154 -12.70 10.21 -3.73
N ARG A 155 -12.60 9.70 -4.97
CA ARG A 155 -12.23 10.55 -6.10
C ARG A 155 -13.30 11.64 -6.29
N VAL A 156 -12.87 12.90 -6.22
CA VAL A 156 -13.71 14.10 -6.31
C VAL A 156 -13.87 14.51 -7.76
N CYS A 157 -12.76 14.65 -8.48
CA CYS A 157 -12.73 14.97 -9.89
C CYS A 157 -11.41 14.56 -10.53
N HIS A 158 -11.41 14.53 -11.86
CA HIS A 158 -10.27 14.28 -12.71
C HIS A 158 -10.15 15.42 -13.72
N LEU A 159 -8.95 16.00 -13.81
CA LEU A 159 -8.61 17.07 -14.75
C LEU A 159 -7.57 16.53 -15.74
N SER A 160 -7.78 16.78 -17.03
CA SER A 160 -6.90 16.30 -18.09
C SER A 160 -6.54 17.43 -19.07
N GLY A 161 -5.30 17.42 -19.54
CA GLY A 161 -4.79 18.32 -20.56
C GLY A 161 -3.68 17.65 -21.39
N PRO A 162 -3.09 18.36 -22.36
CA PRO A 162 -2.00 17.80 -23.18
C PRO A 162 -0.82 17.36 -22.31
N GLY A 163 -0.62 16.04 -22.16
CA GLY A 163 0.49 15.44 -21.44
C GLY A 163 0.38 15.48 -19.91
N VAL A 164 -0.74 15.96 -19.35
CA VAL A 164 -0.93 16.08 -17.90
C VAL A 164 -2.29 15.56 -17.50
N SER A 165 -2.30 14.72 -16.47
CA SER A 165 -3.50 14.13 -15.87
C SER A 165 -3.41 14.26 -14.35
N VAL A 166 -4.49 14.76 -13.75
CA VAL A 166 -4.56 15.02 -12.31
C VAL A 166 -5.84 14.47 -11.72
N ASP A 167 -5.70 13.57 -10.75
CA ASP A 167 -6.82 13.08 -9.96
C ASP A 167 -6.87 13.79 -8.60
N PHE A 168 -8.05 14.30 -8.25
CA PHE A 168 -8.32 14.85 -6.93
C PHE A 168 -9.09 13.84 -6.09
N PHE A 169 -8.66 13.70 -4.85
CA PHE A 169 -9.25 12.79 -3.88
C PHE A 169 -9.64 13.53 -2.60
N LYS A 170 -10.64 12.97 -1.93
CA LYS A 170 -11.05 13.30 -0.58
C LYS A 170 -10.82 12.07 0.30
N ALA A 171 -10.15 12.25 1.42
CA ALA A 171 -9.99 11.23 2.46
C ALA A 171 -10.71 11.68 3.73
N GLU A 172 -11.40 10.77 4.40
CA GLU A 172 -11.93 10.98 5.75
C GLU A 172 -10.95 10.40 6.78
N GLN A 173 -10.42 11.22 7.68
CA GLN A 173 -9.56 10.74 8.78
C GLN A 173 -9.96 11.37 10.11
N GLY A 174 -10.25 10.54 11.12
CA GLY A 174 -10.58 11.02 12.46
C GLY A 174 -11.80 11.96 12.50
N GLY A 175 -12.77 11.78 11.60
CA GLY A 175 -13.94 12.63 11.46
C GLY A 175 -13.69 13.99 10.79
N ARG A 176 -12.54 14.15 10.12
CA ARG A 176 -12.21 15.34 9.32
C ARG A 176 -11.94 14.94 7.87
N SER A 177 -12.60 15.64 6.95
CA SER A 177 -12.30 15.52 5.53
C SER A 177 -11.01 16.25 5.19
N THR A 178 -10.13 15.58 4.45
CA THR A 178 -8.93 16.18 3.84
C THR A 178 -8.95 15.93 2.34
N TYR A 179 -8.29 16.78 1.58
CA TYR A 179 -8.23 16.73 0.13
C TYR A 179 -6.78 16.69 -0.32
N PHE A 180 -6.50 15.99 -1.41
CA PHE A 180 -5.19 15.95 -2.04
C PHE A 180 -5.34 15.66 -3.53
N PHE A 181 -4.25 15.78 -4.27
CA PHE A 181 -4.20 15.47 -5.70
C PHE A 181 -2.94 14.66 -6.01
N VAL A 182 -3.01 13.90 -7.10
CA VAL A 182 -1.90 13.13 -7.65
C VAL A 182 -1.78 13.40 -9.13
N THR A 183 -0.55 13.38 -9.64
CA THR A 183 -0.27 13.53 -11.07
C THR A 183 0.20 12.20 -11.64
N GLU A 184 -0.31 11.80 -12.82
CA GLU A 184 0.04 10.49 -13.43
C GLU A 184 1.52 10.37 -13.83
N GLU A 185 2.30 11.46 -13.77
CA GLU A 185 3.71 11.45 -14.14
C GLU A 185 4.60 10.65 -13.15
N LYS A 186 4.10 10.33 -11.95
CA LYS A 186 4.89 9.64 -10.91
C LYS A 186 4.24 8.34 -10.45
N LYS A 187 5.06 7.29 -10.31
CA LYS A 187 4.64 5.91 -10.00
C LYS A 187 4.35 5.67 -8.51
N TYR A 188 4.84 6.51 -7.61
CA TYR A 188 4.73 6.33 -6.16
C TYR A 188 4.34 7.64 -5.46
N PHE A 189 3.55 7.50 -4.38
CA PHE A 189 3.05 8.62 -3.58
C PHE A 189 3.34 8.38 -2.11
N VAL A 190 3.93 9.37 -1.43
CA VAL A 190 4.17 9.33 0.03
C VAL A 190 3.53 10.57 0.63
N PHE A 191 2.72 10.43 1.69
CA PHE A 191 2.20 11.60 2.40
C PHE A 191 3.29 12.23 3.24
N ASP A 192 3.38 13.55 3.25
CA ASP A 192 4.30 14.34 4.08
C ASP A 192 4.28 13.84 5.54
N GLN A 193 5.26 13.00 5.88
CA GLN A 193 5.54 12.56 7.23
C GLN A 193 6.68 13.43 7.72
N ARG A 194 6.34 14.51 8.43
CA ARG A 194 7.31 15.46 9.02
C ARG A 194 8.53 14.76 9.65
N ARG A 195 9.60 14.54 8.88
CA ARG A 195 10.97 14.25 9.30
C ARG A 195 11.86 14.15 8.07
N ASP A 196 12.63 15.21 7.84
CA ASP A 196 13.79 15.29 6.95
C ASP A 196 13.58 14.65 5.57
N ASP A 197 12.73 15.31 4.76
CA ASP A 197 12.49 14.99 3.36
C ASP A 197 13.76 15.22 2.53
N ALA A 198 14.61 14.19 2.45
CA ALA A 198 15.50 14.06 1.30
C ALA A 198 14.61 13.83 0.07
N GLU A 199 14.75 14.64 -0.97
CA GLU A 199 14.05 14.45 -2.24
C GLU A 199 14.35 13.04 -2.77
N LEU A 200 13.39 12.12 -2.61
CA LEU A 200 13.48 10.78 -3.17
C LEU A 200 13.09 10.86 -4.65
N ASP A 201 14.04 10.52 -5.54
CA ASP A 201 13.78 10.43 -6.97
C ASP A 201 12.60 9.48 -7.25
N ASN A 202 11.67 9.92 -8.12
CA ASN A 202 10.44 9.20 -8.53
C ASN A 202 9.32 9.03 -7.48
N VAL A 203 9.40 9.71 -6.33
CA VAL A 203 8.29 9.77 -5.35
C VAL A 203 7.59 11.14 -5.45
N GLU A 204 6.24 11.15 -5.48
CA GLU A 204 5.46 12.37 -5.29
C GLU A 204 5.09 12.50 -3.81
N ILE A 205 5.54 13.58 -3.16
CA ILE A 205 5.09 13.93 -1.82
C ILE A 205 3.66 14.49 -1.93
N VAL A 206 2.69 13.76 -1.39
CA VAL A 206 1.29 14.14 -1.38
C VAL A 206 0.99 14.96 -0.14
N HIS A 207 0.66 16.24 -0.37
CA HIS A 207 0.22 17.12 0.69
C HIS A 207 -1.30 17.03 0.88
N ARG A 208 -1.72 17.15 2.14
CA ARG A 208 -3.14 17.15 2.53
C ARG A 208 -3.62 18.57 2.80
N TYR A 209 -4.80 18.88 2.30
CA TYR A 209 -5.44 20.19 2.40
C TYR A 209 -6.80 20.08 3.10
N GLY A 210 -7.24 21.15 3.77
CA GLY A 210 -8.51 21.18 4.49
C GLY A 210 -9.73 21.29 3.57
N SER A 211 -9.53 21.68 2.31
CA SER A 211 -10.61 21.82 1.33
C SER A 211 -10.16 21.54 -0.10
N PHE A 212 -11.10 21.17 -0.97
CA PHE A 212 -10.85 21.03 -2.41
C PHE A 212 -10.28 22.31 -3.02
N ARG A 213 -10.76 23.48 -2.57
CA ARG A 213 -10.25 24.78 -3.03
C ARG A 213 -8.78 24.97 -2.70
N GLU A 214 -8.36 24.59 -1.50
CA GLU A 214 -6.94 24.68 -1.09
C GLU A 214 -6.07 23.72 -1.91
N ALA A 215 -6.54 22.49 -2.13
CA ALA A 215 -5.84 21.53 -2.98
C ALA A 215 -5.69 22.05 -4.42
N LEU A 216 -6.74 22.64 -4.99
CA LEU A 216 -6.70 23.22 -6.34
C LEU A 216 -5.77 24.45 -6.42
N ALA A 217 -5.73 25.27 -5.37
CA ALA A 217 -4.80 26.39 -5.27
C ALA A 217 -3.35 25.91 -5.32
N ALA A 218 -3.04 24.88 -4.54
CA ALA A 218 -1.71 24.30 -4.50
C ALA A 218 -1.34 23.58 -5.80
N LEU A 219 -2.30 22.94 -6.49
CA LEU A 219 -2.07 22.43 -7.84
C LEU A 219 -1.66 23.56 -8.78
N GLN A 220 -2.33 24.72 -8.75
CA GLN A 220 -2.01 25.85 -9.62
C GLN A 220 -0.57 26.35 -9.44
N GLU A 221 -0.05 26.31 -8.21
CA GLU A 221 1.34 26.67 -7.93
C GLU A 221 2.35 25.70 -8.56
N LYS A 222 1.97 24.43 -8.73
CA LYS A 222 2.79 23.38 -9.35
C LYS A 222 2.62 23.31 -10.87
N ILE A 223 1.39 23.35 -11.34
CA ILE A 223 0.99 23.15 -12.74
C ILE A 223 -0.02 24.24 -13.12
N PRO A 224 0.25 25.03 -14.16
CA PRO A 224 -0.72 25.99 -14.66
C PRO A 224 -2.04 25.29 -15.02
N LEU A 225 -3.14 25.68 -14.34
CA LEU A 225 -4.48 25.17 -14.63
C LEU A 225 -4.98 25.53 -16.04
N VAL A 226 -4.33 26.48 -16.70
CA VAL A 226 -4.64 26.89 -18.08
C VAL A 226 -4.32 25.72 -19.01
N GLY A 227 -5.36 25.06 -19.53
CA GLY A 227 -5.24 23.91 -20.43
C GLY A 227 -5.54 22.55 -19.78
N LEU A 228 -5.82 22.51 -18.47
CA LEU A 228 -6.37 21.33 -17.80
C LEU A 228 -7.89 21.44 -17.73
N TYR A 229 -8.64 20.53 -18.34
CA TYR A 229 -10.10 20.55 -18.36
C TYR A 229 -10.66 19.46 -17.44
N PRO A 230 -11.76 19.72 -16.71
CA PRO A 230 -12.50 18.65 -16.06
C PRO A 230 -12.95 17.64 -17.12
N SER A 231 -12.65 16.38 -16.91
CA SER A 231 -13.16 15.28 -17.73
C SER A 231 -14.01 14.33 -16.88
N HIS A 232 -13.62 14.17 -15.61
CA HIS A 232 -14.30 13.49 -14.50
C HIS A 232 -14.84 14.38 -13.38
N ILE A 233 -16.12 14.41 -13.02
CA ILE A 233 -16.57 14.94 -11.70
C ILE A 233 -17.56 13.96 -11.06
N LYS A 234 -17.33 13.62 -9.79
CA LYS A 234 -18.24 12.77 -9.01
C LYS A 234 -19.51 13.52 -8.62
N ASP A 235 -20.65 12.82 -8.69
CA ASP A 235 -21.94 13.30 -8.18
C ASP A 235 -21.83 13.86 -6.75
N GLY A 236 -22.45 15.03 -6.54
CA GLY A 236 -22.37 15.78 -5.27
C GLY A 236 -21.22 16.80 -5.19
N TYR A 237 -20.18 16.66 -6.03
CA TYR A 237 -19.02 17.57 -6.02
C TYR A 237 -19.05 18.65 -7.12
N LEU A 238 -19.96 18.55 -8.10
CA LEU A 238 -20.04 19.46 -9.25
C LEU A 238 -20.01 20.94 -8.86
N LYS A 239 -20.82 21.34 -7.87
CA LYS A 239 -20.87 22.73 -7.44
C LYS A 239 -19.54 23.20 -6.84
N ALA A 240 -18.93 22.39 -5.98
CA ALA A 240 -17.66 22.71 -5.34
C ALA A 240 -16.52 22.82 -6.37
N VAL A 241 -16.47 21.89 -7.32
CA VAL A 241 -15.48 21.89 -8.41
C VAL A 241 -15.66 23.10 -9.31
N LYS A 242 -16.90 23.36 -9.76
CA LYS A 242 -17.23 24.51 -10.60
C LYS A 242 -16.87 25.85 -9.96
N ASP A 243 -17.28 26.06 -8.70
CA ASP A 243 -17.04 27.31 -7.98
C ASP A 243 -15.54 27.56 -7.75
N ALA A 244 -14.77 26.50 -7.47
CA ALA A 244 -13.33 26.59 -7.31
C ALA A 244 -12.65 26.89 -8.65
N TYR A 245 -12.97 26.11 -9.69
CA TYR A 245 -12.32 26.16 -10.99
C TYR A 245 -12.65 27.45 -11.79
N GLN A 246 -13.89 27.95 -11.73
CA GLN A 246 -14.28 29.21 -12.38
C GLN A 246 -13.58 30.43 -11.78
N LYS A 247 -13.24 30.41 -10.49
CA LYS A 247 -12.46 31.49 -9.86
C LYS A 247 -11.05 31.58 -10.45
N TYR A 248 -10.47 30.44 -10.81
CA TYR A 248 -9.14 30.35 -11.42
C TYR A 248 -9.11 30.70 -12.90
N LEU A 249 -10.19 30.42 -13.65
CA LEU A 249 -10.33 30.81 -15.06
C LEU A 249 -10.72 32.28 -15.28
N SER A 250 -10.65 33.15 -14.27
CA SER A 250 -10.95 34.59 -14.44
C SER A 250 -10.10 35.31 -15.51
N ALA A 251 -9.04 34.65 -16.03
CA ALA A 251 -8.21 35.11 -17.14
C ALA A 251 -8.27 34.23 -18.43
N SER A 252 -9.15 33.22 -18.51
CA SER A 252 -9.30 32.30 -19.67
C SER A 252 -10.77 32.14 -20.08
N PRO A 253 -11.10 31.59 -21.28
CA PRO A 253 -12.49 31.45 -21.68
C PRO A 253 -13.25 30.54 -20.72
N VAL A 254 -14.28 31.12 -20.09
CA VAL A 254 -15.14 30.45 -19.11
C VAL A 254 -15.91 29.33 -19.81
N ILE A 255 -15.82 28.10 -19.30
CA ILE A 255 -16.70 27.00 -19.73
C ILE A 255 -18.16 27.43 -19.47
N PRO A 256 -19.02 27.51 -20.50
CA PRO A 256 -20.40 27.94 -20.35
C PRO A 256 -21.15 27.09 -19.33
N ALA A 257 -22.06 27.71 -18.56
CA ALA A 257 -22.73 27.05 -17.44
C ALA A 257 -23.44 25.73 -17.81
N LYS A 258 -23.96 25.65 -19.05
CA LYS A 258 -24.66 24.49 -19.63
C LYS A 258 -23.75 23.30 -19.96
N ASP A 259 -22.46 23.52 -20.15
CA ASP A 259 -21.52 22.49 -20.60
C ASP A 259 -20.87 21.76 -19.41
N TRP A 260 -21.08 22.25 -18.18
CA TRP A 260 -20.58 21.64 -16.95
C TRP A 260 -21.23 20.28 -16.63
N GLU A 261 -22.49 20.11 -17.05
CA GLU A 261 -23.23 18.85 -16.82
C GLU A 261 -22.66 17.69 -17.65
N ILE A 262 -21.86 17.98 -18.70
CA ILE A 262 -21.21 16.98 -19.55
C ILE A 262 -20.08 16.25 -18.82
N PHE A 263 -19.53 16.83 -17.74
CA PHE A 263 -18.41 16.27 -16.98
C PHE A 263 -18.83 15.45 -15.75
N LEU A 264 -20.14 15.32 -15.50
CA LEU A 264 -20.66 14.42 -14.48
C LEU A 264 -20.50 12.98 -14.95
N ASN A 265 -20.04 12.07 -14.07
CA ASN A 265 -20.33 10.63 -14.22
C ASN A 265 -21.28 10.17 -13.12
#